data_AF-A0A7X0CKQ7-F1
#
_entry.id   AF-A0A7X0CKQ7-F1
#
_cell.length_a   1.000
_cell.length_b   1.000
_cell.length_c   1.000
_cell.angle_alpha   90.00
_cell.angle_beta   90.00
_cell.angle_gamma   90.00
#
_symmetry.space_group_name_H-M   'P 1'
#
loop_
_entity.id
_entity.type
_entity.pdbx_description
1 polymer ?
#
loop_
_entity_poly.entity_id
_entity_poly.type
_entity_poly.pdbx_seq_one_letter_code
_entity_poly.pdbx_strand_id
1 'polypeptide(L)'
;MKKINLVFLLFLTVFSLSNCNTNAQNKTLKLVFIRHAERPEDGENLNCQGINRSLQLPAVLYKKFGIPQNIYVPELNMGKKTKRARMLQTITPFVAKYNISVNSAFEEEDYKGVGKALLNENGTIFIVWEHNNIAPVLEYLGITSPLKWKDSDFDSIWIVTFHHKQAVLTKDIENLHPAAGCPF
;
A
#
# COMPACT_ATOMS: atom_id res chain seq x y z
N MET A 1 -12.96 -27.33 -80.61
CA MET A 1 -13.05 -28.09 -79.33
C MET A 1 -12.43 -27.25 -78.22
N LYS A 2 -12.85 -27.48 -76.98
CA LYS A 2 -13.05 -26.51 -75.88
C LYS A 2 -11.83 -25.65 -75.47
N LYS A 3 -12.11 -24.38 -75.18
CA LYS A 3 -11.20 -23.37 -74.59
C LYS A 3 -10.97 -23.65 -73.10
N ILE A 4 -9.74 -23.45 -72.66
CA ILE A 4 -9.29 -23.40 -71.26
C ILE A 4 -9.92 -22.18 -70.57
N ASN A 5 -10.37 -22.31 -69.33
CA ASN A 5 -10.41 -21.20 -68.38
C ASN A 5 -10.13 -21.70 -66.96
N LEU A 6 -8.94 -21.32 -66.50
CA LEU A 6 -8.40 -21.48 -65.16
C LEU A 6 -9.05 -20.40 -64.28
N VAL A 7 -9.99 -20.77 -63.42
CA VAL A 7 -10.53 -19.85 -62.41
C VAL A 7 -9.76 -20.07 -61.12
N PHE A 8 -8.74 -19.22 -60.92
CA PHE A 8 -8.02 -19.09 -59.65
C PHE A 8 -8.89 -18.25 -58.70
N LEU A 9 -9.49 -18.88 -57.70
CA LEU A 9 -10.30 -18.19 -56.70
C LEU A 9 -9.35 -17.59 -55.63
N LEU A 10 -9.01 -16.32 -55.80
CA LEU A 10 -8.19 -15.56 -54.85
C LEU A 10 -9.10 -15.04 -53.72
N PHE A 11 -9.18 -15.76 -52.60
CA PHE A 11 -9.82 -15.24 -51.38
C PHE A 11 -8.87 -14.20 -50.73
N LEU A 12 -9.10 -12.91 -51.00
CA LEU A 12 -8.48 -11.83 -50.24
C LEU A 12 -9.18 -11.71 -48.87
N THR A 13 -8.64 -12.35 -47.84
CA THR A 13 -9.02 -12.07 -46.45
C THR A 13 -8.38 -10.76 -46.03
N VAL A 14 -9.16 -9.68 -46.03
CA VAL A 14 -8.77 -8.39 -45.44
C VAL A 14 -8.78 -8.57 -43.92
N PHE A 15 -7.61 -8.85 -43.35
CA PHE A 15 -7.42 -8.82 -41.90
C PHE A 15 -7.37 -7.35 -41.47
N SER A 16 -8.51 -6.80 -41.06
CA SER A 16 -8.57 -5.48 -40.44
C SER A 16 -7.79 -5.53 -39.13
N LEU A 17 -6.55 -5.04 -39.16
CA LEU A 17 -5.76 -4.72 -37.98
C LEU A 17 -6.51 -3.62 -37.21
N SER A 18 -7.37 -4.05 -36.29
CA SER A 18 -7.93 -3.16 -35.28
C SER A 18 -6.78 -2.76 -34.38
N ASN A 19 -6.21 -1.57 -34.64
CA ASN A 19 -5.33 -0.89 -33.70
C ASN A 19 -6.18 -0.57 -32.45
N CYS A 20 -6.26 -1.52 -31.54
CA CYS A 20 -6.58 -1.23 -30.15
C CYS A 20 -5.47 -0.32 -29.64
N ASN A 21 -5.66 0.99 -29.79
CA ASN A 21 -4.98 1.97 -28.97
C ASN A 21 -5.38 1.66 -27.53
N THR A 22 -4.56 0.85 -26.85
CA THR A 22 -4.58 0.76 -25.41
C THR A 22 -4.19 2.14 -24.92
N ASN A 23 -5.21 2.97 -24.65
CA ASN A 23 -5.03 4.20 -23.92
C ASN A 23 -4.46 3.76 -22.58
N ALA A 24 -3.14 3.85 -22.42
CA ALA A 24 -2.45 3.49 -21.19
C ALA A 24 -2.99 4.44 -20.13
N GLN A 25 -4.04 4.00 -19.45
CA GLN A 25 -4.74 4.78 -18.44
C GLN A 25 -3.67 5.20 -17.43
N ASN A 26 -3.40 6.51 -17.35
CA ASN A 26 -2.41 7.05 -16.43
C ASN A 26 -2.83 6.65 -15.02
N LYS A 27 -2.20 5.58 -14.53
CA LYS A 27 -2.51 4.99 -13.26
C LYS A 27 -2.10 5.96 -12.16
N THR A 28 -3.06 6.66 -11.57
CA THR A 28 -2.83 7.48 -10.38
C THR A 28 -2.67 6.55 -9.19
N LEU A 29 -1.43 6.28 -8.80
CA LEU A 29 -1.09 5.47 -7.64
C LEU A 29 -0.43 6.35 -6.57
N LYS A 30 -0.99 6.33 -5.37
CA LYS A 30 -0.46 6.97 -4.17
C LYS A 30 -0.37 5.93 -3.06
N LEU A 31 0.83 5.65 -2.60
CA LEU A 31 1.10 4.72 -1.51
C LEU A 31 1.41 5.52 -0.25
N VAL A 32 0.61 5.35 0.80
CA VAL A 32 0.74 6.07 2.07
C VAL A 32 1.21 5.08 3.13
N PHE A 33 2.49 5.17 3.47
CA PHE A 33 3.15 4.35 4.48
C PHE A 33 3.04 5.00 5.85
N ILE A 34 2.58 4.20 6.81
CA ILE A 34 2.42 4.54 8.21
C ILE A 34 3.05 3.39 8.99
N ARG A 35 3.76 3.68 10.08
CA ARG A 35 4.24 2.60 10.97
C ARG A 35 3.19 2.24 12.00
N HIS A 36 3.38 1.13 12.71
CA HIS A 36 2.57 0.85 13.90
C HIS A 36 2.65 1.99 14.94
N ALA A 37 1.57 2.20 15.69
CA ALA A 37 1.51 3.14 16.81
C ALA A 37 2.34 2.66 18.03
N GLU A 38 2.37 3.47 19.09
CA GLU A 38 3.22 3.24 20.27
C GLU A 38 3.04 1.85 20.91
N ARG A 39 4.15 1.26 21.33
CA ARG A 39 4.22 -0.05 21.97
C ARG A 39 5.13 0.01 23.20
N PRO A 40 5.02 -0.93 24.16
CA PRO A 40 6.03 -1.03 25.20
C PRO A 40 7.39 -1.44 24.60
N GLU A 41 8.47 -1.17 25.32
CA GLU A 41 9.81 -1.64 24.96
C GLU A 41 9.82 -3.17 24.85
N ASP A 42 9.26 -3.83 25.87
CA ASP A 42 8.98 -5.26 25.90
C ASP A 42 7.48 -5.52 25.78
N GLY A 43 7.06 -5.96 24.60
CA GLY A 43 5.70 -6.43 24.37
C GLY A 43 5.32 -6.50 22.91
N GLU A 44 4.14 -7.04 22.67
CA GLU A 44 3.73 -7.49 21.35
C GLU A 44 2.60 -6.66 20.76
N ASN A 45 1.89 -5.90 21.58
CA ASN A 45 0.71 -5.12 21.21
C ASN A 45 0.94 -3.63 21.42
N LEU A 46 0.00 -2.81 20.96
CA LEU A 46 0.01 -1.38 21.27
C LEU A 46 -0.09 -1.16 22.78
N ASN A 47 0.64 -0.17 23.30
CA ASN A 47 0.40 0.31 24.65
C ASN A 47 -0.78 1.31 24.66
N CYS A 48 -1.09 1.86 25.83
CA CYS A 48 -2.16 2.83 25.96
C CYS A 48 -2.02 4.06 25.07
N GLN A 49 -0.80 4.58 24.95
CA GLN A 49 -0.51 5.68 24.04
C GLN A 49 -0.80 5.31 22.58
N GLY A 50 -0.41 4.10 22.15
CA GLY A 50 -0.62 3.62 20.79
C GLY A 50 -2.08 3.38 20.46
N ILE A 51 -2.86 2.88 21.43
CA ILE A 51 -4.32 2.77 21.29
C ILE A 51 -4.93 4.17 21.13
N ASN A 52 -4.52 5.14 21.95
CA ASN A 52 -5.01 6.51 21.84
C ASN A 52 -4.63 7.18 20.51
N ARG A 53 -3.44 6.88 19.94
CA ARG A 53 -3.08 7.32 18.58
C ARG A 53 -3.98 6.68 17.54
N SER A 54 -4.13 5.35 17.60
CA SER A 54 -4.98 4.56 16.70
C SER A 54 -6.41 5.09 16.65
N LEU A 55 -6.98 5.51 17.79
CA LEU A 55 -8.32 6.10 17.86
C LEU A 55 -8.43 7.49 17.19
N GLN A 56 -7.34 8.26 17.15
CA GLN A 56 -7.31 9.60 16.53
C GLN A 56 -6.98 9.56 15.02
N LEU A 57 -6.23 8.54 14.61
CA LEU A 57 -5.72 8.35 13.25
C LEU A 57 -6.83 8.42 12.15
N PRO A 58 -8.07 7.93 12.35
CA PRO A 58 -9.12 8.03 11.34
C PRO A 58 -9.45 9.44 10.87
N ALA A 59 -9.43 10.42 11.77
CA ALA A 59 -9.71 11.81 11.41
C ALA A 59 -8.58 12.40 10.57
N VAL A 60 -7.33 12.11 10.93
CA VAL A 60 -6.13 12.58 10.24
C VAL A 60 -6.05 12.01 8.83
N LEU A 61 -6.11 10.69 8.70
CA LEU A 61 -5.97 10.01 7.41
C LEU A 61 -7.10 10.37 6.44
N TYR A 62 -8.34 10.43 6.93
CA TYR A 62 -9.47 10.84 6.09
C TYR A 62 -9.33 12.28 5.61
N LYS A 63 -8.92 13.20 6.49
CA LYS A 63 -8.73 14.62 6.12
C LYS A 63 -7.64 14.79 5.06
N LYS A 64 -6.54 14.03 5.15
CA LYS A 64 -5.40 14.15 4.24
C LYS A 64 -5.58 13.38 2.93
N PHE A 65 -6.19 12.20 2.98
CA PHE A 65 -6.16 11.22 1.89
C PHE A 65 -7.51 10.64 1.51
N GLY A 66 -8.57 10.93 2.28
CA GLY A 66 -9.89 10.33 2.10
C GLY A 66 -9.92 8.84 2.47
N ILE A 67 -10.85 8.13 1.83
CA ILE A 67 -10.99 6.68 1.97
C ILE A 67 -10.04 6.00 0.96
N PRO A 68 -9.10 5.15 1.40
CA PRO A 68 -8.21 4.44 0.50
C PRO A 68 -8.97 3.35 -0.26
N GLN A 69 -8.43 2.95 -1.41
CA GLN A 69 -8.94 1.85 -2.21
C GLN A 69 -8.63 0.48 -1.59
N ASN A 70 -7.49 0.38 -0.89
CA ASN A 70 -7.07 -0.81 -0.16
C ASN A 70 -6.18 -0.43 1.04
N ILE A 71 -6.09 -1.34 2.01
CA ILE A 71 -5.24 -1.21 3.19
C ILE A 71 -4.38 -2.47 3.30
N TYR A 72 -3.08 -2.30 3.48
CA TYR A 72 -2.12 -3.38 3.68
C TYR A 72 -1.59 -3.38 5.11
N VAL A 73 -1.56 -4.57 5.71
CA VAL A 73 -0.83 -4.87 6.96
C VAL A 73 -0.11 -6.20 6.78
N PRO A 74 0.89 -6.55 7.60
CA PRO A 74 1.51 -7.86 7.52
C PRO A 74 0.54 -8.99 7.83
N GLU A 75 0.89 -10.19 7.39
CA GLU A 75 0.22 -11.43 7.78
C GLU A 75 0.10 -11.53 9.31
N LEU A 76 -1.08 -11.92 9.79
CA LEU A 76 -1.38 -12.03 11.22
C LEU A 76 -0.92 -13.37 11.83
N ASN A 77 -0.64 -14.37 10.99
CA ASN A 77 -0.27 -15.76 11.30
C ASN A 77 1.28 -15.92 11.24
N MET A 78 2.01 -16.85 11.89
CA MET A 78 1.71 -18.05 12.68
C MET A 78 2.75 -18.26 13.80
N GLY A 79 2.50 -17.81 15.04
CA GLY A 79 3.40 -18.10 16.16
C GLY A 79 2.74 -17.89 17.52
N LYS A 80 3.47 -18.19 18.61
CA LYS A 80 3.00 -17.96 20.00
C LYS A 80 2.92 -16.47 20.39
N LYS A 81 3.12 -15.55 19.45
CA LYS A 81 3.39 -14.12 19.66
C LYS A 81 2.54 -13.26 18.73
N THR A 82 2.10 -12.09 19.20
CA THR A 82 1.19 -11.19 18.46
C THR A 82 1.87 -9.95 17.88
N LYS A 83 3.21 -9.95 17.75
CA LYS A 83 3.98 -8.75 17.33
C LYS A 83 3.50 -8.11 16.04
N ARG A 84 3.08 -8.93 15.06
CA ARG A 84 2.57 -8.49 13.74
C ARG A 84 1.17 -7.86 13.84
N ALA A 85 0.42 -8.11 14.91
CA ALA A 85 -0.92 -7.58 15.10
C ALA A 85 -0.95 -6.07 15.38
N ARG A 86 0.17 -5.44 15.77
CA ARG A 86 0.23 -3.99 16.08
C ARG A 86 -0.13 -3.11 14.89
N MET A 87 0.24 -3.53 13.69
CA MET A 87 -0.08 -2.81 12.45
C MET A 87 -1.59 -2.84 12.20
N LEU A 88 -2.23 -3.99 12.38
CA LEU A 88 -3.67 -4.10 12.34
C LEU A 88 -4.32 -3.25 13.44
N GLN A 89 -3.89 -3.39 14.69
CA GLN A 89 -4.40 -2.59 15.83
C GLN A 89 -4.32 -1.08 15.58
N THR A 90 -3.29 -0.62 14.86
CA THR A 90 -3.09 0.80 14.52
C THR A 90 -4.15 1.31 13.54
N ILE A 91 -4.59 0.48 12.59
CA ILE A 91 -5.53 0.89 11.54
C ILE A 91 -6.98 0.45 11.79
N THR A 92 -7.21 -0.45 12.75
CA THR A 92 -8.54 -1.01 13.06
C THR A 92 -9.63 0.06 13.25
N PRO A 93 -9.41 1.18 13.96
CA PRO A 93 -10.45 2.21 14.07
C PRO A 93 -10.83 2.86 12.73
N PHE A 94 -9.88 2.99 11.80
CA PHE A 94 -10.16 3.49 10.45
C PHE A 94 -11.02 2.47 9.68
N VAL A 95 -10.62 1.20 9.73
CA VAL A 95 -11.32 0.06 9.10
C VAL A 95 -12.75 -0.05 9.62
N ALA A 96 -12.93 -0.01 10.94
CA ALA A 96 -14.25 -0.08 11.57
C ALA A 96 -15.14 1.11 11.18
N LYS A 97 -14.57 2.32 11.08
CA LYS A 97 -15.31 3.53 10.74
C LYS A 97 -15.81 3.54 9.29
N TYR A 98 -14.99 3.07 8.35
CA TYR A 98 -15.28 3.18 6.91
C TYR A 98 -15.63 1.85 6.23
N ASN A 99 -15.66 0.74 6.97
CA ASN A 99 -16.02 -0.59 6.50
C ASN A 99 -15.20 -1.05 5.27
N ILE A 100 -13.87 -1.02 5.41
CA ILE A 100 -12.92 -1.37 4.34
C ILE A 100 -12.19 -2.66 4.68
N SER A 101 -12.01 -3.55 3.71
CA SER A 101 -11.21 -4.76 3.88
C SER A 101 -9.73 -4.45 4.07
N VAL A 102 -9.03 -5.32 4.79
CA VAL A 102 -7.57 -5.26 4.97
C VAL A 102 -6.93 -6.43 4.24
N ASN A 103 -5.93 -6.14 3.41
CA ASN A 103 -5.05 -7.13 2.81
C ASN A 103 -3.91 -7.46 3.79
N SER A 104 -3.87 -8.71 4.24
CA SER A 104 -2.83 -9.26 5.13
C SER A 104 -2.13 -10.48 4.51
N ALA A 105 -1.92 -10.46 3.19
CA ALA A 105 -1.41 -11.63 2.45
C ALA A 105 0.12 -11.81 2.46
N PHE A 106 0.87 -10.85 3.00
CA PHE A 106 2.33 -10.81 2.91
C PHE A 106 2.96 -10.79 4.30
N GLU A 107 4.02 -11.58 4.48
CA GLU A 107 4.83 -11.52 5.69
C GLU A 107 5.49 -10.15 5.87
N GLU A 108 5.80 -9.77 7.10
CA GLU A 108 6.39 -8.47 7.45
C GLU A 108 7.73 -8.22 6.70
N GLU A 109 8.49 -9.29 6.48
CA GLU A 109 9.79 -9.28 5.83
C GLU A 109 9.73 -9.49 4.30
N ASP A 110 8.56 -9.81 3.72
CA ASP A 110 8.40 -10.04 2.28
C ASP A 110 8.25 -8.72 1.49
N TYR A 111 9.31 -7.91 1.52
CA TYR A 111 9.33 -6.61 0.85
C TYR A 111 9.16 -6.71 -0.68
N LYS A 112 9.59 -7.83 -1.30
CA LYS A 112 9.46 -8.06 -2.73
C LYS A 112 8.02 -8.40 -3.12
N GLY A 113 7.37 -9.28 -2.36
CA GLY A 113 5.98 -9.66 -2.59
C GLY A 113 5.04 -8.47 -2.41
N VAL A 114 5.14 -7.77 -1.27
CA VAL A 114 4.31 -6.57 -1.03
C VAL A 114 4.62 -5.47 -2.04
N GLY A 115 5.90 -5.20 -2.34
CA GLY A 115 6.29 -4.20 -3.33
C GLY A 115 5.71 -4.48 -4.71
N LYS A 116 5.76 -5.73 -5.17
CA LYS A 116 5.14 -6.16 -6.43
C LYS A 116 3.62 -5.99 -6.41
N ALA A 117 2.96 -6.32 -5.30
CA ALA A 117 1.52 -6.15 -5.15
C ALA A 117 1.12 -4.67 -5.21
N LEU A 118 1.82 -3.80 -4.49
CA LEU A 118 1.57 -2.35 -4.49
C LEU A 118 1.75 -1.72 -5.87
N LEU A 119 2.71 -2.18 -6.68
CA LEU A 119 2.87 -1.71 -8.06
C LEU A 119 1.68 -2.08 -8.96
N ASN A 120 0.86 -3.08 -8.59
CA ASN A 120 -0.35 -3.48 -9.31
C ASN A 120 -1.61 -2.76 -8.80
N GLU A 121 -1.58 -2.16 -7.62
CA GLU A 121 -2.71 -1.41 -7.02
C GLU A 121 -2.98 -0.05 -7.65
N ASN A 122 -4.20 0.46 -7.65
CA ASN A 122 -4.55 1.79 -8.17
C ASN A 122 -5.19 2.70 -7.11
N GLY A 123 -5.18 4.02 -7.34
CA GLY A 123 -5.73 4.99 -6.39
C GLY A 123 -4.83 5.19 -5.18
N THR A 124 -5.44 5.47 -4.02
CA THR A 124 -4.74 5.68 -2.75
C THR A 124 -4.74 4.39 -1.94
N ILE A 125 -3.57 3.93 -1.52
CA ILE A 125 -3.39 2.71 -0.74
C ILE A 125 -2.74 3.10 0.59
N PHE A 126 -3.27 2.60 1.70
CA PHE A 126 -2.60 2.72 2.99
C PHE A 126 -1.80 1.46 3.28
N ILE A 127 -0.59 1.64 3.79
CA ILE A 127 0.32 0.55 4.14
C ILE A 127 0.75 0.80 5.59
N VAL A 128 0.28 -0.03 6.51
CA VAL A 128 0.65 0.05 7.93
C VAL A 128 1.62 -1.07 8.25
N TRP A 129 2.88 -0.72 8.56
CA TRP A 129 3.99 -1.68 8.56
C TRP A 129 4.94 -1.51 9.75
N GLU A 130 5.90 -2.42 9.90
CA GLU A 130 7.01 -2.28 10.86
C GLU A 130 8.06 -1.31 10.29
N HIS A 131 8.50 -0.35 11.10
CA HIS A 131 9.32 0.78 10.66
C HIS A 131 10.65 0.37 9.99
N ASN A 132 11.27 -0.73 10.46
CA ASN A 132 12.50 -1.27 9.86
C ASN A 132 12.27 -1.90 8.48
N ASN A 133 11.05 -2.36 8.20
CA ASN A 133 10.71 -3.06 6.96
C ASN A 133 10.07 -2.13 5.91
N ILE A 134 9.81 -0.86 6.22
CA ILE A 134 9.34 0.13 5.25
C ILE A 134 10.43 0.48 4.22
N ALA A 135 11.67 0.69 4.67
CA ALA A 135 12.77 1.08 3.78
C ALA A 135 13.02 0.04 2.66
N PRO A 136 13.13 -1.28 2.94
CA PRO A 136 13.23 -2.30 1.90
C PRO A 136 12.10 -2.29 0.87
N VAL A 137 10.86 -1.99 1.28
CA VAL A 137 9.72 -1.86 0.36
C VAL A 137 9.90 -0.63 -0.54
N LEU A 138 10.30 0.51 0.03
CA LEU A 138 10.54 1.73 -0.75
C LEU A 138 11.70 1.61 -1.73
N GLU A 139 12.77 0.91 -1.35
CA GLU A 139 13.88 0.58 -2.25
C GLU A 139 13.41 -0.27 -3.42
N TYR A 140 12.56 -1.28 -3.17
CA TYR A 140 11.94 -2.07 -4.22
C TYR A 140 11.09 -1.22 -5.18
N LEU A 141 10.41 -0.19 -4.66
CA LEU A 141 9.63 0.77 -5.46
C LEU A 141 10.51 1.77 -6.25
N GLY A 142 11.83 1.74 -6.07
CA GLY A 142 12.78 2.58 -6.80
C GLY A 142 13.22 3.86 -6.08
N ILE A 143 12.98 3.97 -4.77
CA ILE A 143 13.54 5.06 -3.94
C ILE A 143 14.98 4.70 -3.55
N THR A 144 15.97 5.46 -4.03
CA THR A 144 17.40 5.12 -3.91
C THR A 144 18.17 5.90 -2.85
N SER A 145 17.58 6.93 -2.24
CA SER A 145 18.21 7.66 -1.14
C SER A 145 18.29 6.80 0.13
N PRO A 146 19.29 6.96 1.02
CA PRO A 146 19.29 6.28 2.31
C PRO A 146 18.00 6.56 3.09
N LEU A 147 17.23 5.51 3.37
CA LEU A 147 15.97 5.60 4.10
C LEU A 147 16.16 5.05 5.50
N LYS A 148 15.85 5.85 6.51
CA LYS A 148 15.74 5.39 7.89
C LYS A 148 14.51 6.00 8.54
N TRP A 149 13.61 5.14 8.99
CA TRP A 149 12.54 5.51 9.88
C TRP A 149 13.08 5.45 11.31
N LYS A 150 13.06 6.56 12.06
CA LYS A 150 13.64 6.60 13.41
C LYS A 150 12.76 5.80 14.38
N ASP A 151 13.36 5.03 15.28
CA ASP A 151 12.65 4.20 16.26
C ASP A 151 11.65 5.01 17.11
N SER A 152 11.99 6.25 17.47
CA SER A 152 11.13 7.14 18.26
C SER A 152 10.06 7.92 17.47
N ASP A 153 10.09 7.85 16.14
CA ASP A 153 9.21 8.64 15.27
C ASP A 153 7.93 7.87 14.95
N PHE A 154 6.88 8.04 15.76
CA PHE A 154 5.54 7.46 15.52
C PHE A 154 4.60 8.37 14.73
N ASP A 155 5.08 9.52 14.24
CA ASP A 155 4.23 10.58 13.71
C ASP A 155 4.41 10.81 12.21
N SER A 156 5.53 10.37 11.62
CA SER A 156 5.77 10.46 10.19
C SER A 156 4.75 9.69 9.36
N ILE A 157 4.42 10.25 8.20
CA ILE A 157 3.71 9.60 7.10
C ILE A 157 4.61 9.70 5.87
N TRP A 158 4.91 8.57 5.23
CA TRP A 158 5.74 8.54 4.02
C TRP A 158 4.86 8.26 2.81
N ILE A 159 4.94 9.10 1.79
CA ILE A 159 4.03 9.07 0.65
C ILE A 159 4.83 8.84 -0.62
N VAL A 160 4.50 7.78 -1.36
CA VAL A 160 5.08 7.49 -2.67
C VAL A 160 4.06 7.78 -3.75
N THR A 161 4.44 8.61 -4.71
CA THR A 161 3.71 8.86 -5.95
C THR A 161 4.58 8.51 -7.15
N PHE A 162 3.96 8.28 -8.31
CA PHE A 162 4.69 7.89 -9.53
C PHE A 162 4.54 8.95 -10.62
N HIS A 163 5.65 9.53 -11.07
CA HIS A 163 5.72 10.46 -12.20
C HIS A 163 6.54 9.82 -13.32
N HIS A 164 5.94 9.63 -14.51
CA HIS A 164 6.59 8.93 -15.63
C HIS A 164 7.22 7.57 -15.22
N LYS A 165 6.51 6.79 -14.38
CA LYS A 165 6.96 5.52 -13.79
C LYS A 165 8.13 5.62 -12.79
N GLN A 166 8.60 6.83 -12.47
CA GLN A 166 9.58 7.05 -11.41
C GLN A 166 8.87 7.30 -10.08
N ALA A 167 9.25 6.55 -9.05
CA ALA A 167 8.76 6.76 -7.70
C ALA A 167 9.37 8.02 -7.09
N VAL A 168 8.52 8.81 -6.45
CA VAL A 168 8.89 10.03 -5.72
C VAL A 168 8.38 9.89 -4.30
N LEU A 169 9.30 9.99 -3.34
CA LEU A 169 8.98 9.98 -1.91
C LEU A 169 8.79 11.41 -1.42
N THR A 170 7.68 11.65 -0.75
CA THR A 170 7.42 12.85 0.07
C THR A 170 7.09 12.44 1.50
N LYS A 171 7.22 13.37 2.44
CA LYS A 171 6.93 13.13 3.86
C LYS A 171 5.88 14.12 4.34
N ASP A 172 5.01 13.63 5.19
CA ASP A 172 4.01 14.39 5.94
C ASP A 172 4.03 13.88 7.39
N ILE A 173 3.20 14.45 8.26
CA ILE A 173 3.08 14.08 9.66
C ILE A 173 1.61 13.91 10.06
N GLU A 174 1.36 13.01 11.01
CA GLU A 174 0.06 12.84 11.65
C GLU A 174 -0.27 14.04 12.56
N ASN A 175 0.77 14.61 13.19
CA ASN A 175 0.69 15.69 14.17
C ASN A 175 -0.21 15.33 15.36
N LEU A 176 -0.01 14.13 15.92
CA LEU A 176 -0.76 13.61 17.05
C LEU A 176 0.08 13.54 18.33
N HIS A 177 -0.55 13.94 19.44
CA HIS A 177 0.02 13.89 20.79
C HIS A 177 -0.88 13.05 21.70
N PRO A 178 -0.93 11.73 21.51
CA PRO A 178 -1.77 10.83 22.30
C PRO A 178 -1.37 10.82 23.78
N ALA A 179 -2.37 10.79 24.66
CA ALA A 179 -2.15 10.61 26.09
C ALA A 179 -1.52 9.24 26.39
N ALA A 180 -0.65 9.17 27.40
CA ALA A 180 0.06 7.93 27.72
C ALA A 180 -0.83 6.85 28.37
N GLY A 181 -1.86 7.24 29.12
CA GLY A 181 -2.74 6.33 29.86
C GLY A 181 -4.03 5.97 29.12
N CYS A 182 -4.66 4.87 29.52
CA CYS A 182 -6.00 4.47 29.09
C CYS A 182 -7.03 4.73 30.21
N PRO A 183 -8.29 5.03 29.87
CA PRO A 183 -9.38 5.13 30.85
C PRO A 183 -10.06 3.78 31.17
N PHE A 184 -9.57 2.67 30.61
CA PHE A 184 -10.11 1.31 30.79
C PHE A 184 -9.13 0.42 31.55
#